data_AF-A0A1H5BMF0-F1
#
_entry.id   AF-A0A1H5BMF0-F1
#
_cell.length_a   1.000
_cell.length_b   1.000
_cell.length_c   1.000
_cell.angle_alpha   90.00
_cell.angle_beta   90.00
_cell.angle_gamma   90.00
#
_symmetry.space_group_name_H-M   'P 1'
#
loop_
_entity.id
_entity.type
_entity.pdbx_description
1 polymer ?
#
loop_
_entity_poly.entity_id
_entity_poly.type
_entity_poly.pdbx_seq_one_letter_code
_entity_poly.pdbx_strand_id
1 'polypeptide(L)'
;MTNRTVLRGGHVLSMDPDIGDLPRGDVLIEDGRIAAVRPDISADAEVLDMTGRIVIPGFVDTHRHTWEASIRNVAPDATLDDYFVDILDTFAPLYTPEDVYAANLAGALECLNAGITTLVDWSHINNSPEHPDAAIRGLAESGIRAQYAYGSANTSLADYWFESKIAIPGDDVRRIRGKYFASDDGLLTMALATRGPGFCLNDVVTAEWALARELDIPITVHVAMGRLAGRFGMVKQLNDLGLLGADTTYIHCCYLSEEEWRMVADSGGTVSIAPQVELQMGHGWPPVMTAVEYGLRPSLSIDVVTTVPGDMFTQMRAAFGAERARVNADCWKANMPVPATMLTARQMLEFATLNGAHVAGVEDRTGSLTPGKRADVVAVDATALNVAPVHDAAAAVTLSADVSNVDTVIVDGVIHKRDGRLVADVDRARRLVQESRDRLLAAKEAKSAA
;
A
#
# COMPACT_ATOMS: atom_id res chain seq x y z
N MET A 1 26.69 -19.04 10.29
CA MET A 1 25.74 -20.17 10.43
C MET A 1 24.56 -19.81 9.56
N THR A 2 24.16 -20.68 8.64
CA THR A 2 22.98 -20.47 7.78
C THR A 2 21.73 -20.43 8.65
N ASN A 3 20.89 -19.40 8.51
CA ASN A 3 19.63 -19.33 9.26
C ASN A 3 18.56 -20.06 8.45
N ARG A 4 18.03 -21.16 8.98
CA ARG A 4 17.06 -22.01 8.29
C ARG A 4 15.82 -22.18 9.15
N THR A 5 14.66 -21.96 8.55
CA THR A 5 13.36 -22.12 9.20
C THR A 5 12.40 -22.86 8.26
N VAL A 6 11.67 -23.85 8.77
CA VAL A 6 10.58 -24.52 8.06
C VAL A 6 9.26 -24.12 8.70
N LEU A 7 8.37 -23.52 7.90
CA LEU A 7 6.96 -23.36 8.23
C LEU A 7 6.27 -24.66 7.87
N ARG A 8 5.77 -25.43 8.84
CA ARG A 8 5.36 -26.83 8.63
C ARG A 8 3.85 -27.05 8.71
N GLY A 9 3.29 -27.75 7.74
CA GLY A 9 1.96 -28.36 7.82
C GLY A 9 0.77 -27.40 7.68
N GLY A 10 0.98 -26.18 7.19
CA GLY A 10 -0.10 -25.21 6.96
C GLY A 10 -0.81 -25.40 5.63
N HIS A 11 -1.95 -24.74 5.44
CA HIS A 11 -2.59 -24.61 4.13
C HIS A 11 -1.88 -23.48 3.36
N VAL A 12 -1.03 -23.83 2.41
CA VAL A 12 -0.21 -22.86 1.68
C VAL A 12 -0.96 -22.38 0.44
N LEU A 13 -1.24 -21.08 0.36
CA LEU A 13 -1.68 -20.43 -0.87
C LEU A 13 -0.48 -19.71 -1.47
N SER A 14 0.19 -20.33 -2.45
CA SER A 14 1.50 -19.85 -2.92
C SER A 14 1.41 -18.56 -3.74
N MET A 15 0.27 -18.30 -4.38
CA MET A 15 0.12 -17.32 -5.47
C MET A 15 1.09 -17.57 -6.65
N ASP A 16 1.71 -18.74 -6.71
CA ASP A 16 2.55 -19.18 -7.81
C ASP A 16 1.78 -20.26 -8.59
N PRO A 17 1.42 -20.02 -9.86
CA PRO A 17 0.62 -20.97 -10.64
C PRO A 17 1.34 -22.30 -10.89
N ASP A 18 2.67 -22.35 -10.87
CA ASP A 18 3.45 -23.57 -11.08
C ASP A 18 3.52 -24.45 -9.81
N ILE A 19 3.37 -23.83 -8.64
CA ILE A 19 3.34 -24.53 -7.33
C ILE A 19 1.90 -24.89 -6.96
N GLY A 20 0.96 -23.98 -7.22
CA GLY A 20 -0.43 -24.10 -6.82
C GLY A 20 -0.64 -23.97 -5.31
N ASP A 21 -1.84 -24.33 -4.86
CA ASP A 21 -2.17 -24.36 -3.45
C ASP A 21 -1.89 -25.75 -2.85
N LEU A 22 -1.33 -25.78 -1.64
CA LEU A 22 -1.09 -27.00 -0.88
C LEU A 22 -2.02 -27.02 0.34
N PRO A 23 -3.09 -27.85 0.36
CA PRO A 23 -3.98 -27.96 1.52
C PRO A 23 -3.26 -28.33 2.83
N ARG A 24 -2.10 -28.98 2.69
CA ARG A 24 -1.11 -29.20 3.74
C ARG A 24 0.27 -29.17 3.09
N GLY A 25 1.09 -28.19 3.46
CA GLY A 25 2.43 -28.03 2.91
C GLY A 25 3.38 -27.29 3.84
N ASP A 26 4.64 -27.35 3.43
CA ASP A 26 5.78 -26.78 4.12
C ASP A 26 6.44 -25.70 3.25
N VAL A 27 6.95 -24.65 3.88
CA VAL A 27 7.77 -23.60 3.27
C VAL A 27 9.12 -23.56 3.98
N LEU A 28 10.20 -23.81 3.25
CA LEU A 28 11.56 -23.70 3.76
C LEU A 28 12.13 -22.32 3.43
N ILE A 29 12.62 -21.65 4.47
CA ILE A 29 13.30 -20.37 4.40
C ILE A 29 14.78 -20.61 4.72
N GLU A 30 15.67 -20.14 3.84
CA GLU A 30 17.12 -20.14 4.05
C GLU A 30 17.68 -18.74 3.78
N ASP A 31 18.37 -18.16 4.76
CA ASP A 31 19.05 -16.86 4.65
C ASP A 31 18.16 -15.74 4.04
N GLY A 32 16.92 -15.68 4.51
CA GLY A 32 15.94 -14.67 4.10
C GLY A 32 15.21 -14.94 2.78
N ARG A 33 15.45 -16.10 2.15
CA ARG A 33 14.81 -16.50 0.89
C ARG A 33 14.00 -17.78 1.05
N ILE A 34 12.97 -17.90 0.24
CA ILE A 34 12.21 -19.14 0.09
C ILE A 34 13.10 -20.11 -0.69
N ALA A 35 13.49 -21.23 -0.08
CA ALA A 35 14.30 -22.25 -0.74
C ALA A 35 13.45 -23.36 -1.36
N ALA A 36 12.29 -23.68 -0.75
CA ALA A 36 11.37 -24.68 -1.27
C ALA A 36 9.95 -24.50 -0.72
N VAL A 37 8.94 -24.85 -1.52
CA VAL A 37 7.53 -24.98 -1.11
C VAL A 37 7.03 -26.32 -1.60
N ARG A 38 6.70 -27.25 -0.68
CA ARG A 38 6.36 -28.65 -1.00
C ARG A 38 5.43 -29.26 0.05
N PRO A 39 4.72 -30.36 -0.23
CA PRO A 39 3.87 -31.03 0.75
C PRO A 39 4.59 -31.50 2.04
N ASP A 40 5.89 -31.81 1.95
CA ASP A 40 6.72 -32.25 3.07
C ASP A 40 8.18 -31.85 2.78
N ILE A 41 8.85 -31.23 3.77
CA ILE A 41 10.27 -30.84 3.68
C ILE A 41 11.03 -31.40 4.87
N SER A 42 12.03 -32.23 4.59
CA SER A 42 13.04 -32.66 5.56
C SER A 42 14.28 -31.78 5.44
N ALA A 43 14.53 -30.96 6.47
CA ALA A 43 15.70 -30.09 6.56
C ALA A 43 16.12 -29.95 8.04
N ASP A 44 17.40 -29.75 8.28
CA ASP A 44 17.93 -29.32 9.58
C ASP A 44 17.70 -27.81 9.72
N ALA A 45 16.61 -27.43 10.39
CA ALA A 45 16.08 -26.08 10.46
C ALA A 45 15.23 -25.88 11.73
N GLU A 46 15.05 -24.64 12.18
CA GLU A 46 14.01 -24.28 13.16
C GLU A 46 12.65 -24.63 12.55
N VAL A 47 11.76 -25.27 13.33
CA VAL A 47 10.41 -25.62 12.85
C VAL A 47 9.39 -24.70 13.50
N LEU A 48 8.60 -24.02 12.68
CA LEU A 48 7.39 -23.31 13.10
C LEU A 48 6.18 -24.13 12.65
N ASP A 49 5.40 -24.61 13.61
CA ASP A 49 4.18 -25.38 13.32
C ASP A 49 3.08 -24.45 12.79
N MET A 50 2.64 -24.70 11.57
CA MET A 50 1.57 -23.99 10.87
C MET A 50 0.28 -24.81 10.81
N THR A 51 0.16 -25.89 11.58
CA THR A 51 -1.06 -26.70 11.65
C THR A 51 -2.26 -25.81 12.01
N GLY A 52 -3.31 -25.84 11.19
CA GLY A 52 -4.49 -24.99 11.38
C GLY A 52 -4.27 -23.52 10.99
N ARG A 53 -3.17 -23.19 10.33
CA ARG A 53 -2.91 -21.87 9.73
C ARG A 53 -3.04 -21.91 8.20
N ILE A 54 -3.44 -20.80 7.61
CA ILE A 54 -3.30 -20.54 6.17
C ILE A 54 -2.04 -19.70 5.98
N VAL A 55 -1.09 -20.18 5.17
CA VAL A 55 0.19 -19.52 4.89
C VAL A 55 0.13 -18.87 3.52
N ILE A 56 0.36 -17.57 3.46
CA ILE A 56 0.26 -16.74 2.24
C ILE A 56 1.50 -15.85 2.10
N PRO A 57 1.80 -15.33 0.89
CA PRO A 57 2.69 -14.18 0.76
C PRO A 57 2.16 -13.02 1.61
N GLY A 58 3.05 -12.22 2.17
CA GLY A 58 2.62 -11.02 2.88
C GLY A 58 1.86 -10.04 2.00
N PHE A 59 0.91 -9.31 2.59
CA PHE A 59 0.16 -8.30 1.84
C PHE A 59 1.09 -7.14 1.42
N VAL A 60 0.73 -6.52 0.30
CA VAL A 60 1.45 -5.37 -0.27
C VAL A 60 0.48 -4.18 -0.35
N ASP A 61 0.75 -3.14 0.43
CA ASP A 61 0.00 -1.87 0.46
C ASP A 61 0.64 -0.89 -0.52
N THR A 62 0.06 -0.75 -1.72
CA THR A 62 0.72 -0.03 -2.82
C THR A 62 0.58 1.48 -2.77
N HIS A 63 -0.12 2.02 -1.77
CA HIS A 63 -0.23 3.46 -1.56
C HIS A 63 -0.72 3.79 -0.14
N ARG A 64 0.12 4.43 0.67
CA ARG A 64 -0.24 4.85 2.03
C ARG A 64 0.38 6.18 2.42
N HIS A 65 -0.37 7.02 3.13
CA HIS A 65 0.15 8.21 3.78
C HIS A 65 0.57 7.91 5.22
N THR A 66 1.74 7.28 5.41
CA THR A 66 2.14 6.73 6.72
C THR A 66 2.31 7.79 7.80
N TRP A 67 2.72 9.00 7.41
CA TRP A 67 2.90 10.13 8.33
C TRP A 67 1.61 10.57 9.04
N GLU A 68 0.44 10.16 8.53
CA GLU A 68 -0.85 10.49 9.13
C GLU A 68 -1.21 9.62 10.35
N ALA A 69 -0.40 8.62 10.69
CA ALA A 69 -0.68 7.72 11.82
C ALA A 69 -0.87 8.48 13.14
N SER A 70 -0.23 9.63 13.33
CA SER A 70 -0.40 10.50 14.51
C SER A 70 -1.77 11.18 14.61
N ILE A 71 -2.50 11.30 13.51
CA ILE A 71 -3.80 11.98 13.42
C ILE A 71 -4.92 11.04 12.96
N ARG A 72 -4.75 9.75 13.21
CA ARG A 72 -5.76 8.73 12.95
C ARG A 72 -7.11 9.10 13.56
N ASN A 73 -8.19 8.81 12.82
CA ASN A 73 -9.58 9.06 13.19
C ASN A 73 -9.97 10.55 13.35
N VAL A 74 -9.14 11.50 12.88
CA VAL A 74 -9.47 12.92 12.98
C VAL A 74 -10.49 13.38 11.94
N ALA A 75 -10.71 12.58 10.88
CA ALA A 75 -11.56 12.91 9.75
C ALA A 75 -12.55 11.77 9.39
N PRO A 76 -13.39 11.30 10.34
CA PRO A 76 -14.25 10.13 10.12
C PRO A 76 -15.35 10.37 9.08
N ASP A 77 -15.84 11.61 8.98
CA ASP A 77 -16.95 12.02 8.11
C ASP A 77 -16.50 12.84 6.89
N ALA A 78 -15.18 12.93 6.66
CA ALA A 78 -14.61 13.79 5.64
C ALA A 78 -14.91 13.29 4.22
N THR A 79 -15.26 14.23 3.34
CA THR A 79 -15.09 14.08 1.89
C THR A 79 -13.64 14.36 1.48
N LEU A 80 -13.29 14.14 0.21
CA LEU A 80 -11.98 14.52 -0.32
C LEU A 80 -11.71 16.02 -0.16
N ASP A 81 -12.71 16.88 -0.40
CA ASP A 81 -12.55 18.32 -0.24
C ASP A 81 -12.29 18.69 1.23
N ASP A 82 -12.97 18.02 2.18
CA ASP A 82 -12.73 18.20 3.62
C ASP A 82 -11.31 17.76 4.01
N TYR A 83 -10.82 16.64 3.45
CA TYR A 83 -9.46 16.14 3.70
C TYR A 83 -8.37 17.15 3.33
N PHE A 84 -8.49 17.82 2.18
CA PHE A 84 -7.54 18.86 1.78
C PHE A 84 -7.43 19.97 2.84
N VAL A 85 -8.54 20.34 3.48
CA VAL A 85 -8.55 21.39 4.51
C VAL A 85 -8.12 20.84 5.88
N ASP A 86 -8.78 19.79 6.33
CA ASP A 86 -8.62 19.24 7.67
C ASP A 86 -7.26 18.60 7.88
N ILE A 87 -6.67 18.00 6.85
CA ILE A 87 -5.38 17.31 6.93
C ILE A 87 -4.28 18.18 6.35
N LEU A 88 -4.38 18.59 5.08
CA LEU A 88 -3.26 19.23 4.38
C LEU A 88 -3.07 20.71 4.74
N ASP A 89 -4.14 21.47 4.96
CA ASP A 89 -4.02 22.90 5.35
C ASP A 89 -3.90 23.09 6.88
N THR A 90 -4.51 22.19 7.64
CA THR A 90 -4.59 22.31 9.10
C THR A 90 -3.45 21.59 9.81
N PHE A 91 -3.31 20.27 9.63
CA PHE A 91 -2.33 19.48 10.39
C PHE A 91 -0.96 19.43 9.73
N ALA A 92 -0.88 19.23 8.42
CA ALA A 92 0.39 19.01 7.73
C ALA A 92 1.43 20.12 7.95
N PRO A 93 1.09 21.43 8.02
CA PRO A 93 2.07 22.48 8.33
C PRO A 93 2.63 22.44 9.76
N LEU A 94 2.00 21.68 10.67
CA LEU A 94 2.33 21.60 12.10
C LEU A 94 3.25 20.42 12.47
N TYR A 95 3.49 19.51 11.53
CA TYR A 95 4.38 18.37 11.74
C TYR A 95 5.82 18.85 11.89
N THR A 96 6.52 18.30 12.87
CA THR A 96 7.98 18.34 12.97
C THR A 96 8.55 17.01 12.50
N PRO A 97 9.88 16.93 12.25
CA PRO A 97 10.53 15.67 11.93
C PRO A 97 10.28 14.57 12.97
N GLU A 98 10.20 14.91 14.26
CA GLU A 98 9.96 13.94 15.33
C GLU A 98 8.58 13.28 15.22
N ASP A 99 7.55 14.03 14.80
CA ASP A 99 6.22 13.50 14.54
C ASP A 99 6.21 12.55 13.35
N VAL A 100 6.89 12.93 12.28
CA VAL A 100 7.00 12.09 11.09
C VAL A 100 7.73 10.79 11.43
N TYR A 101 8.79 10.83 12.23
CA TYR A 101 9.43 9.61 12.73
C TYR A 101 8.47 8.75 13.55
N ALA A 102 7.74 9.35 14.51
CA ALA A 102 6.79 8.64 15.36
C ALA A 102 5.66 7.99 14.54
N ALA A 103 5.09 8.75 13.60
CA ALA A 103 4.03 8.30 12.72
C ALA A 103 4.49 7.18 11.79
N ASN A 104 5.64 7.34 11.13
CA ASN A 104 6.16 6.31 10.22
C ASN A 104 6.53 5.02 10.96
N LEU A 105 7.11 5.10 12.17
CA LEU A 105 7.36 3.92 12.99
C LEU A 105 6.06 3.22 13.40
N ALA A 106 5.10 3.97 13.95
CA ALA A 106 3.83 3.39 14.43
C ALA A 106 2.98 2.85 13.27
N GLY A 107 2.92 3.57 12.14
CA GLY A 107 2.21 3.16 10.93
C GLY A 107 2.80 1.91 10.28
N ALA A 108 4.13 1.80 10.21
CA ALA A 108 4.77 0.59 9.72
C ALA A 108 4.57 -0.61 10.65
N LEU A 109 4.59 -0.41 11.98
CA LEU A 109 4.27 -1.48 12.92
C LEU A 109 2.79 -1.90 12.84
N GLU A 110 1.88 -0.97 12.54
CA GLU A 110 0.48 -1.31 12.22
C GLU A 110 0.39 -2.19 10.97
N CYS A 111 1.12 -1.86 9.89
CA CYS A 111 1.20 -2.69 8.70
C CYS A 111 1.61 -4.13 9.05
N LEU A 112 2.73 -4.28 9.78
CA LEU A 112 3.22 -5.59 10.22
C LEU A 112 2.20 -6.33 11.10
N ASN A 113 1.48 -5.62 11.96
CA ASN A 113 0.43 -6.24 12.78
C ASN A 113 -0.72 -6.78 11.93
N ALA A 114 -1.07 -6.10 10.85
CA ALA A 114 -2.15 -6.43 9.92
C ALA A 114 -1.72 -7.41 8.80
N GLY A 115 -0.48 -7.89 8.79
CA GLY A 115 0.03 -8.80 7.76
C GLY A 115 0.51 -8.10 6.48
N ILE A 116 0.61 -6.77 6.49
CA ILE A 116 1.24 -6.01 5.41
C ILE A 116 2.76 -6.06 5.63
N THR A 117 3.46 -6.63 4.66
CA THR A 117 4.93 -6.83 4.70
C THR A 117 5.68 -5.83 3.82
N THR A 118 4.98 -5.26 2.84
CA THR A 118 5.50 -4.27 1.90
C THR A 118 4.55 -3.08 1.86
N LEU A 119 5.06 -1.85 1.92
CA LEU A 119 4.27 -0.64 1.68
C LEU A 119 4.94 0.34 0.71
N VAL A 120 4.14 1.14 0.00
CA VAL A 120 4.61 2.35 -0.69
C VAL A 120 4.22 3.56 0.17
N ASP A 121 5.20 4.17 0.82
CA ASP A 121 4.99 5.34 1.69
C ASP A 121 4.95 6.61 0.84
N TRP A 122 3.74 7.10 0.54
CA TRP A 122 3.50 8.32 -0.23
C TRP A 122 3.70 9.54 0.66
N SER A 123 4.96 9.95 0.80
CA SER A 123 5.44 10.87 1.83
C SER A 123 5.43 12.32 1.35
N HIS A 124 4.28 12.95 1.45
CA HIS A 124 4.06 14.35 1.10
C HIS A 124 4.02 15.27 2.33
N ILE A 125 4.96 15.04 3.23
CA ILE A 125 5.14 15.80 4.47
C ILE A 125 6.57 16.34 4.59
N ASN A 126 7.23 16.54 3.45
CA ASN A 126 8.63 16.94 3.37
C ASN A 126 8.80 18.47 3.55
N ASN A 127 8.28 18.99 4.67
CA ASN A 127 8.24 20.42 4.98
C ASN A 127 9.62 21.05 5.20
N SER A 128 10.60 20.23 5.58
CA SER A 128 12.03 20.60 5.66
C SER A 128 12.89 19.39 5.30
N PRO A 129 14.19 19.57 4.98
CA PRO A 129 15.10 18.47 4.68
C PRO A 129 15.19 17.40 5.78
N GLU A 130 14.89 17.71 7.04
CA GLU A 130 14.94 16.76 8.14
C GLU A 130 13.72 15.80 8.19
N HIS A 131 12.59 16.16 7.57
CA HIS A 131 11.38 15.34 7.54
C HIS A 131 11.58 14.00 6.80
N PRO A 132 12.14 13.94 5.57
CA PRO A 132 12.39 12.67 4.89
C PRO A 132 13.39 11.80 5.65
N ASP A 133 14.44 12.38 6.25
CA ASP A 133 15.36 11.63 7.12
C ASP A 133 14.63 10.97 8.32
N ALA A 134 13.63 11.64 8.87
CA ALA A 134 12.84 11.12 9.98
C ALA A 134 11.87 10.02 9.56
N ALA A 135 11.17 10.20 8.44
CA ALA A 135 10.28 9.20 7.84
C ALA A 135 11.03 7.88 7.59
N ILE A 136 12.18 7.97 6.89
CA ILE A 136 13.00 6.81 6.52
C ILE A 136 13.54 6.10 7.76
N ARG A 137 13.95 6.84 8.81
CA ARG A 137 14.37 6.23 10.09
C ARG A 137 13.25 5.42 10.74
N GLY A 138 12.01 5.94 10.74
CA GLY A 138 10.86 5.22 11.30
C GLY A 138 10.57 3.92 10.54
N LEU A 139 10.60 3.98 9.20
CA LEU A 139 10.45 2.81 8.34
C LEU A 139 11.57 1.78 8.58
N ALA A 140 12.83 2.22 8.59
CA ALA A 140 13.99 1.35 8.78
C ALA A 140 13.96 0.63 10.15
N GLU A 141 13.59 1.35 11.22
CA GLU A 141 13.52 0.78 12.56
C GLU A 141 12.41 -0.26 12.72
N SER A 142 11.30 -0.12 11.98
CA SER A 142 10.22 -1.10 11.99
C SER A 142 10.62 -2.46 11.36
N GLY A 143 11.59 -2.42 10.43
CA GLY A 143 12.04 -3.56 9.63
C GLY A 143 11.09 -4.02 8.54
N ILE A 144 10.06 -3.22 8.21
CA ILE A 144 9.18 -3.48 7.06
C ILE A 144 9.94 -3.31 5.73
N ARG A 145 9.47 -3.97 4.66
CA ARG A 145 9.86 -3.61 3.30
C ARG A 145 9.08 -2.36 2.89
N ALA A 146 9.75 -1.34 2.37
CA ALA A 146 9.03 -0.15 1.92
C ALA A 146 9.68 0.50 0.69
N GLN A 147 8.83 1.08 -0.15
CA GLN A 147 9.24 2.06 -1.15
C GLN A 147 8.88 3.44 -0.59
N TYR A 148 9.88 4.22 -0.22
CA TYR A 148 9.70 5.60 0.23
C TYR A 148 9.50 6.48 -1.00
N ALA A 149 8.26 6.90 -1.27
CA ALA A 149 7.95 7.80 -2.36
C ALA A 149 8.08 9.24 -1.87
N TYR A 150 9.17 9.91 -2.25
CA TYR A 150 9.45 11.29 -1.84
C TYR A 150 8.44 12.23 -2.51
N GLY A 151 7.60 12.90 -1.72
CA GLY A 151 6.63 13.88 -2.20
C GLY A 151 6.97 15.32 -1.83
N SER A 152 6.07 16.25 -2.18
CA SER A 152 6.25 17.67 -1.88
C SER A 152 6.08 17.99 -0.39
N ALA A 153 6.43 19.22 -0.01
CA ALA A 153 6.01 19.81 1.25
C ALA A 153 4.50 20.10 1.23
N ASN A 154 3.96 20.41 2.41
CA ASN A 154 2.58 20.77 2.67
C ASN A 154 2.47 21.97 3.62
N THR A 155 3.28 22.99 3.39
CA THR A 155 3.30 24.19 4.25
C THR A 155 2.25 25.24 3.86
N SER A 156 1.64 25.08 2.68
CA SER A 156 0.59 25.94 2.14
C SER A 156 -0.27 25.15 1.15
N LEU A 157 -1.54 24.90 1.48
CA LEU A 157 -2.41 24.16 0.57
C LEU A 157 -2.52 24.88 -0.79
N ALA A 158 -2.66 26.21 -0.77
CA ALA A 158 -2.76 27.06 -1.96
C ALA A 158 -1.56 26.88 -2.90
N ASP A 159 -0.34 27.00 -2.37
CA ASP A 159 0.86 27.02 -3.20
C ASP A 159 1.23 25.63 -3.74
N TYR A 160 0.90 24.57 -3.00
CA TYR A 160 1.30 23.21 -3.34
C TYR A 160 0.25 22.43 -4.13
N TRP A 161 -1.05 22.72 -4.02
CA TRP A 161 -2.09 21.89 -4.64
C TRP A 161 -2.93 22.60 -5.70
N PHE A 162 -2.85 23.91 -5.85
CA PHE A 162 -3.66 24.64 -6.82
C PHE A 162 -2.78 25.34 -7.86
N GLU A 163 -2.69 24.75 -9.05
CA GLU A 163 -1.85 25.23 -10.17
C GLU A 163 -0.41 25.52 -9.73
N SER A 164 0.15 24.61 -8.93
CA SER A 164 1.44 24.81 -8.28
C SER A 164 2.56 25.04 -9.30
N LYS A 165 3.41 26.02 -8.98
CA LYS A 165 4.66 26.33 -9.69
C LYS A 165 5.89 25.83 -8.94
N ILE A 166 5.68 25.20 -7.78
CA ILE A 166 6.74 24.74 -6.90
C ILE A 166 6.98 23.28 -7.23
N ALA A 167 8.14 22.94 -7.80
CA ALA A 167 8.55 21.55 -7.99
C ALA A 167 9.10 20.96 -6.69
N ILE A 168 9.03 19.63 -6.58
CA ILE A 168 9.76 18.88 -5.53
C ILE A 168 11.26 19.30 -5.54
N PRO A 169 11.88 19.55 -4.36
CA PRO A 169 13.25 20.04 -4.28
C PRO A 169 14.26 18.98 -4.74
N GLY A 170 14.64 19.01 -6.02
CA GLY A 170 15.50 18.00 -6.62
C GLY A 170 16.86 17.78 -5.94
N ASP A 171 17.45 18.82 -5.35
CA ASP A 171 18.70 18.68 -4.58
C ASP A 171 18.51 17.81 -3.33
N ASP A 172 17.37 17.92 -2.67
CA ASP A 172 17.05 17.10 -1.49
C ASP A 172 16.69 15.66 -1.87
N VAL A 173 15.97 15.48 -2.98
CA VAL A 173 15.71 14.14 -3.55
C VAL A 173 17.01 13.42 -3.85
N ARG A 174 17.97 14.10 -4.51
CA ARG A 174 19.32 13.55 -4.78
C ARG A 174 20.08 13.22 -3.50
N ARG A 175 19.99 14.09 -2.48
CA ARG A 175 20.60 13.85 -1.16
C ARG A 175 20.04 12.60 -0.52
N ILE A 176 18.72 12.43 -0.51
CA ILE A 176 18.04 11.27 0.08
C ILE A 176 18.39 9.99 -0.68
N ARG A 177 18.34 10.01 -2.02
CA ARG A 177 18.76 8.88 -2.88
C ARG A 177 20.19 8.45 -2.52
N GLY A 178 21.14 9.38 -2.50
CA GLY A 178 22.54 9.08 -2.21
C GLY A 178 22.81 8.64 -0.76
N LYS A 179 22.05 9.14 0.22
CA LYS A 179 22.26 8.84 1.64
C LYS A 179 21.66 7.51 2.08
N TYR A 180 20.45 7.19 1.62
CA TYR A 180 19.66 6.07 2.14
C TYR A 180 19.46 4.94 1.12
N PHE A 181 19.58 5.22 -0.18
CA PHE A 181 19.17 4.32 -1.25
C PHE A 181 20.30 4.12 -2.27
N ALA A 182 21.49 3.80 -1.77
CA ALA A 182 22.66 3.53 -2.60
C ALA A 182 22.56 2.21 -3.41
N SER A 183 21.62 1.33 -3.05
CA SER A 183 21.27 0.10 -3.78
C SER A 183 19.78 -0.18 -3.70
N ASP A 184 19.21 -0.75 -4.75
CA ASP A 184 17.79 -1.12 -4.79
C ASP A 184 17.49 -2.53 -4.22
N ASP A 185 18.53 -3.27 -3.81
CA ASP A 185 18.43 -4.60 -3.20
C ASP A 185 17.98 -4.59 -1.73
N GLY A 186 17.99 -3.42 -1.08
CA GLY A 186 17.65 -3.24 0.33
C GLY A 186 16.15 -3.42 0.65
N LEU A 187 15.81 -3.50 1.93
CA LEU A 187 14.41 -3.49 2.38
C LEU A 187 13.70 -2.19 2.02
N LEU A 188 14.43 -1.08 2.03
CA LEU A 188 13.94 0.23 1.66
C LEU A 188 14.42 0.59 0.26
N THR A 189 13.49 1.01 -0.59
CA THR A 189 13.72 1.54 -1.94
C THR A 189 13.09 2.92 -2.05
N MET A 190 13.31 3.61 -3.17
CA MET A 190 12.85 4.98 -3.37
C MET A 190 11.97 5.10 -4.61
N ALA A 191 10.96 5.97 -4.53
CA ALA A 191 10.17 6.44 -5.66
C ALA A 191 9.95 7.96 -5.53
N LEU A 192 9.29 8.55 -6.53
CA LEU A 192 8.84 9.94 -6.50
C LEU A 192 7.31 9.99 -6.40
N ALA A 193 6.79 10.62 -5.35
CA ALA A 193 5.37 10.88 -5.12
C ALA A 193 5.00 12.25 -5.71
N THR A 194 4.66 12.27 -6.99
CA THR A 194 4.32 13.52 -7.70
C THR A 194 2.84 13.84 -7.56
N ARG A 195 2.54 15.13 -7.45
CA ARG A 195 1.15 15.64 -7.51
C ARG A 195 0.59 15.54 -8.93
N GLY A 196 1.45 15.61 -9.95
CA GLY A 196 1.04 15.38 -11.33
C GLY A 196 0.12 16.46 -11.94
N PRO A 197 -0.47 16.16 -13.11
CA PRO A 197 -1.37 17.06 -13.83
C PRO A 197 -2.61 17.39 -13.00
N GLY A 198 -3.18 18.58 -13.19
CA GLY A 198 -4.37 19.08 -12.50
C GLY A 198 -4.13 19.69 -11.11
N PHE A 199 -3.00 19.39 -10.47
CA PHE A 199 -2.54 20.11 -9.27
C PHE A 199 -1.33 21.02 -9.56
N CYS A 200 -0.50 20.65 -10.55
CA CYS A 200 0.70 21.40 -10.93
C CYS A 200 0.63 21.89 -12.38
N LEU A 201 1.39 22.97 -12.69
CA LEU A 201 1.61 23.39 -14.07
C LEU A 201 2.49 22.39 -14.84
N ASN A 202 2.35 22.35 -16.16
CA ASN A 202 3.08 21.42 -17.04
C ASN A 202 4.60 21.44 -16.84
N ASP A 203 5.20 22.61 -16.61
CA ASP A 203 6.65 22.71 -16.40
C ASP A 203 7.09 22.00 -15.12
N VAL A 204 6.28 22.06 -14.05
CA VAL A 204 6.52 21.33 -12.80
C VAL A 204 6.35 19.83 -13.03
N VAL A 205 5.27 19.41 -13.68
CA VAL A 205 5.01 18.00 -14.00
C VAL A 205 6.17 17.42 -14.83
N THR A 206 6.59 18.12 -15.87
CA THR A 206 7.71 17.69 -16.73
C THR A 206 9.03 17.60 -15.96
N ALA A 207 9.31 18.57 -15.07
CA ALA A 207 10.52 18.57 -14.26
C ALA A 207 10.55 17.41 -13.25
N GLU A 208 9.42 17.10 -12.60
CA GLU A 208 9.33 15.99 -11.65
C GLU A 208 9.49 14.63 -12.33
N TRP A 209 8.87 14.42 -13.51
CA TRP A 209 9.11 13.21 -14.31
C TRP A 209 10.57 13.08 -14.77
N ALA A 210 11.16 14.17 -15.22
CA ALA A 210 12.57 14.19 -15.63
C ALA A 210 13.50 13.84 -14.47
N LEU A 211 13.23 14.35 -13.27
CA LEU A 211 14.00 14.04 -12.06
C LEU A 211 13.92 12.56 -11.68
N ALA A 212 12.72 11.97 -11.69
CA ALA A 212 12.56 10.55 -11.37
C ALA A 212 13.33 9.67 -12.36
N ARG A 213 13.24 9.97 -13.66
CA ARG A 213 13.97 9.26 -14.73
C ARG A 213 15.48 9.48 -14.68
N GLU A 214 15.93 10.67 -14.29
CA GLU A 214 17.36 10.94 -14.04
C GLU A 214 17.91 10.03 -12.94
N LEU A 215 17.12 9.78 -11.89
CA LEU A 215 17.52 8.99 -10.72
C LEU A 215 17.19 7.49 -10.83
N ASP A 216 16.57 7.09 -11.94
CA ASP A 216 16.09 5.74 -12.19
C ASP A 216 15.19 5.22 -11.05
N ILE A 217 14.23 6.06 -10.64
CA ILE A 217 13.24 5.72 -9.60
C ILE A 217 11.81 5.76 -10.17
N PRO A 218 10.90 4.89 -9.69
CA PRO A 218 9.50 4.89 -10.11
C PRO A 218 8.77 6.18 -9.72
N ILE A 219 7.65 6.43 -10.40
CA ILE A 219 6.76 7.56 -10.20
C ILE A 219 5.41 7.05 -9.73
N THR A 220 4.83 7.69 -8.72
CA THR A 220 3.47 7.39 -8.26
C THR A 220 2.66 8.67 -8.15
N VAL A 221 1.47 8.68 -8.75
CA VAL A 221 0.66 9.88 -8.97
C VAL A 221 -0.82 9.61 -8.75
N HIS A 222 -1.49 10.51 -8.03
CA HIS A 222 -2.93 10.49 -7.90
C HIS A 222 -3.60 11.01 -9.19
N VAL A 223 -4.52 10.23 -9.77
CA VAL A 223 -5.26 10.65 -10.97
C VAL A 223 -6.75 10.33 -10.90
N ALA A 224 -7.53 11.15 -11.61
CA ALA A 224 -8.94 10.91 -11.91
C ALA A 224 -9.81 10.57 -10.69
N MET A 225 -9.64 11.34 -9.61
CA MET A 225 -10.35 11.15 -8.34
C MET A 225 -11.23 12.35 -8.00
N GLY A 226 -12.44 12.11 -7.49
CA GLY A 226 -13.34 13.17 -7.04
C GLY A 226 -13.76 14.16 -8.15
N ARG A 227 -14.46 15.23 -7.75
CA ARG A 227 -15.06 16.19 -8.71
C ARG A 227 -14.03 17.06 -9.42
N LEU A 228 -12.99 17.50 -8.70
CA LEU A 228 -11.96 18.40 -9.23
C LEU A 228 -10.96 17.59 -10.05
N ALA A 229 -10.22 16.68 -9.43
CA ALA A 229 -9.20 15.88 -10.12
C ALA A 229 -9.76 14.86 -11.16
N GLY A 230 -11.03 14.44 -11.04
CA GLY A 230 -11.69 13.54 -11.99
C GLY A 230 -12.01 14.11 -13.38
N ARG A 231 -11.93 15.43 -13.60
CA ARG A 231 -12.46 16.07 -14.83
C ARG A 231 -11.42 16.41 -15.91
N PHE A 232 -10.13 16.34 -15.58
CA PHE A 232 -9.10 17.05 -16.37
C PHE A 232 -8.39 16.22 -17.44
N GLY A 233 -8.80 14.97 -17.68
CA GLY A 233 -8.09 14.13 -18.67
C GLY A 233 -6.60 14.01 -18.34
N MET A 234 -6.29 13.84 -17.05
CA MET A 234 -4.93 13.91 -16.50
C MET A 234 -3.96 12.99 -17.23
N VAL A 235 -4.38 11.77 -17.58
CA VAL A 235 -3.52 10.83 -18.31
C VAL A 235 -3.31 11.29 -19.76
N LYS A 236 -4.32 11.90 -20.39
CA LYS A 236 -4.16 12.51 -21.73
C LYS A 236 -3.18 13.68 -21.69
N GLN A 237 -3.23 14.50 -20.64
CA GLN A 237 -2.28 15.59 -20.46
C GLN A 237 -0.84 15.07 -20.32
N LEU A 238 -0.62 13.97 -19.59
CA LEU A 238 0.69 13.30 -19.54
C LEU A 238 1.10 12.74 -20.90
N ASN A 239 0.16 12.18 -21.67
CA ASN A 239 0.40 11.73 -23.03
C ASN A 239 0.86 12.87 -23.96
N ASP A 240 0.17 14.01 -23.92
CA ASP A 240 0.50 15.19 -24.73
C ASP A 240 1.88 15.77 -24.39
N LEU A 241 2.32 15.59 -23.14
CA LEU A 241 3.67 15.94 -22.68
C LEU A 241 4.72 14.86 -22.98
N GLY A 242 4.33 13.69 -23.50
CA GLY A 242 5.22 12.56 -23.76
C GLY A 242 5.75 11.89 -22.49
N LEU A 243 4.97 11.92 -21.41
CA LEU A 243 5.40 11.49 -20.07
C LEU A 243 4.91 10.11 -19.64
N LEU A 244 3.99 9.48 -20.39
CA LEU A 244 3.53 8.12 -20.06
C LEU A 244 4.68 7.09 -20.12
N GLY A 245 4.61 6.06 -19.29
CA GLY A 245 5.58 4.97 -19.27
C GLY A 245 5.30 3.93 -18.20
N ALA A 246 6.02 2.81 -18.29
CA ALA A 246 5.95 1.71 -17.33
C ALA A 246 6.56 2.04 -15.96
N ASP A 247 7.19 3.21 -15.84
CA ASP A 247 7.73 3.77 -14.62
C ASP A 247 6.67 4.49 -13.76
N THR A 248 5.39 4.55 -14.20
CA THR A 248 4.34 5.30 -13.52
C THR A 248 3.23 4.40 -12.95
N THR A 249 2.94 4.58 -11.67
CA THR A 249 1.78 4.01 -10.96
C THR A 249 0.71 5.08 -10.77
N TYR A 250 -0.51 4.78 -11.24
CA TYR A 250 -1.67 5.66 -11.18
C TYR A 250 -2.59 5.26 -10.01
N ILE A 251 -2.85 6.18 -9.10
CA ILE A 251 -3.65 5.94 -7.91
C ILE A 251 -5.10 6.39 -8.14
N HIS A 252 -6.05 5.62 -7.60
CA HIS A 252 -7.51 5.75 -7.70
C HIS A 252 -8.11 5.38 -9.04
N CYS A 253 -7.84 6.17 -10.07
CA CYS A 253 -8.34 5.95 -11.42
C CYS A 253 -9.89 5.90 -11.57
N CYS A 254 -10.64 6.37 -10.58
CA CYS A 254 -12.10 6.17 -10.49
C CYS A 254 -12.88 6.72 -11.70
N TYR A 255 -12.37 7.79 -12.32
CA TYR A 255 -13.03 8.48 -13.43
C TYR A 255 -12.21 8.53 -14.73
N LEU A 256 -11.23 7.64 -14.90
CA LEU A 256 -10.53 7.55 -16.18
C LEU A 256 -11.50 7.24 -17.32
N SER A 257 -11.37 7.98 -18.42
CA SER A 257 -12.09 7.69 -19.66
C SER A 257 -11.57 6.40 -20.31
N GLU A 258 -12.34 5.79 -21.21
CA GLU A 258 -11.89 4.59 -21.95
C GLU A 258 -10.57 4.81 -22.70
N GLU A 259 -10.35 6.03 -23.21
CA GLU A 259 -9.11 6.39 -23.89
C GLU A 259 -7.93 6.41 -22.92
N GLU A 260 -8.12 6.97 -21.71
CA GLU A 260 -7.07 6.99 -20.69
C GLU A 260 -6.75 5.61 -20.15
N TRP A 261 -7.74 4.73 -19.97
CA TRP A 261 -7.50 3.33 -19.63
C TRP A 261 -6.61 2.63 -20.65
N ARG A 262 -6.87 2.84 -21.95
CA ARG A 262 -6.00 2.32 -23.03
C ARG A 262 -4.60 2.93 -22.96
N MET A 263 -4.48 4.23 -22.73
CA MET A 263 -3.18 4.89 -22.58
C MET A 263 -2.35 4.33 -21.43
N VAL A 264 -2.96 4.11 -20.25
CA VAL A 264 -2.29 3.47 -19.11
C VAL A 264 -1.81 2.06 -19.50
N ALA A 265 -2.67 1.22 -20.09
CA ALA A 265 -2.30 -0.12 -20.54
C ALA A 265 -1.17 -0.12 -21.60
N ASP A 266 -1.30 0.70 -22.64
CA ASP A 266 -0.35 0.75 -23.76
C ASP A 266 1.03 1.27 -23.34
N SER A 267 1.06 2.16 -22.34
CA SER A 267 2.32 2.69 -21.78
C SER A 267 3.04 1.71 -20.84
N GLY A 268 2.37 0.64 -20.40
CA GLY A 268 2.85 -0.29 -19.39
C GLY A 268 2.74 0.23 -17.95
N GLY A 269 2.03 1.34 -17.72
CA GLY A 269 1.80 1.87 -16.38
C GLY A 269 0.95 0.92 -15.52
N THR A 270 1.00 1.11 -14.21
CA THR A 270 0.29 0.26 -13.24
C THR A 270 -0.77 1.05 -12.47
N VAL A 271 -1.69 0.35 -11.80
CA VAL A 271 -2.81 1.00 -11.08
C VAL A 271 -2.95 0.50 -9.64
N SER A 272 -3.04 1.46 -8.71
CA SER A 272 -3.30 1.23 -7.29
C SER A 272 -4.67 1.77 -6.93
N ILE A 273 -5.51 0.95 -6.31
CA ILE A 273 -6.90 1.30 -6.00
C ILE A 273 -7.08 1.30 -4.48
N ALA A 274 -7.76 2.30 -3.93
CA ALA A 274 -7.96 2.50 -2.50
C ALA A 274 -9.47 2.38 -2.14
N PRO A 275 -10.04 1.18 -2.11
CA PRO A 275 -11.48 1.01 -2.27
C PRO A 275 -12.31 1.66 -1.17
N GLN A 276 -11.88 1.54 0.10
CA GLN A 276 -12.69 2.03 1.22
C GLN A 276 -12.76 3.58 1.24
N VAL A 277 -11.63 4.26 1.04
CA VAL A 277 -11.59 5.73 1.00
C VAL A 277 -12.28 6.26 -0.26
N GLU A 278 -12.22 5.54 -1.37
CA GLU A 278 -12.86 5.96 -2.61
C GLU A 278 -14.38 6.02 -2.48
N LEU A 279 -14.94 4.98 -1.85
CA LEU A 279 -16.37 4.90 -1.53
C LEU A 279 -16.78 5.93 -0.47
N GLN A 280 -15.96 6.13 0.57
CA GLN A 280 -16.33 6.93 1.74
C GLN A 280 -16.14 8.44 1.53
N MET A 281 -15.04 8.85 0.89
CA MET A 281 -14.67 10.27 0.75
C MET A 281 -15.15 10.88 -0.57
N GLY A 282 -15.88 10.13 -1.40
CA GLY A 282 -16.43 10.63 -2.66
C GLY A 282 -15.41 10.71 -3.80
N HIS A 283 -14.36 9.89 -3.79
CA HIS A 283 -13.43 9.81 -4.93
C HIS A 283 -14.10 9.19 -6.15
N GLY A 284 -14.99 8.22 -5.95
CA GLY A 284 -15.70 7.54 -7.03
C GLY A 284 -15.86 6.04 -6.76
N TRP A 285 -16.21 5.29 -7.80
CA TRP A 285 -16.32 3.83 -7.68
C TRP A 285 -14.94 3.19 -7.81
N PRO A 286 -14.55 2.23 -6.94
CA PRO A 286 -13.27 1.53 -7.07
C PRO A 286 -13.19 0.72 -8.37
N PRO A 287 -12.29 1.07 -9.31
CA PRO A 287 -12.33 0.54 -10.67
C PRO A 287 -11.53 -0.77 -10.84
N VAL A 288 -11.64 -1.70 -9.88
CA VAL A 288 -10.82 -2.92 -9.86
C VAL A 288 -11.08 -3.80 -11.09
N MET A 289 -12.36 -4.09 -11.38
CA MET A 289 -12.70 -4.89 -12.57
C MET A 289 -12.52 -4.12 -13.87
N THR A 290 -12.75 -2.80 -13.86
CA THR A 290 -12.45 -1.95 -15.03
C THR A 290 -10.99 -2.08 -15.43
N ALA A 291 -10.05 -1.98 -14.48
CA ALA A 291 -8.63 -2.19 -14.78
C ALA A 291 -8.36 -3.56 -15.44
N VAL A 292 -8.95 -4.62 -14.90
CA VAL A 292 -8.83 -5.99 -15.45
C VAL A 292 -9.39 -6.08 -16.88
N GLU A 293 -10.52 -5.43 -17.17
CA GLU A 293 -11.14 -5.41 -18.50
C GLU A 293 -10.24 -4.74 -19.56
N TYR A 294 -9.37 -3.81 -19.14
CA TYR A 294 -8.34 -3.20 -19.99
C TYR A 294 -7.01 -3.97 -20.00
N GLY A 295 -6.96 -5.16 -19.40
CA GLY A 295 -5.78 -6.03 -19.39
C GLY A 295 -4.71 -5.63 -18.36
N LEU A 296 -5.04 -4.74 -17.42
CA LEU A 296 -4.15 -4.35 -16.34
C LEU A 296 -4.24 -5.32 -15.15
N ARG A 297 -3.19 -5.30 -14.32
CA ARG A 297 -3.11 -6.03 -13.05
C ARG A 297 -3.24 -5.05 -11.87
N PRO A 298 -4.46 -4.77 -11.37
CA PRO A 298 -4.62 -3.81 -10.28
C PRO A 298 -4.11 -4.35 -8.96
N SER A 299 -3.66 -3.44 -8.10
CA SER A 299 -3.41 -3.69 -6.67
C SER A 299 -4.43 -2.97 -5.78
N LEU A 300 -4.28 -3.17 -4.47
CA LEU A 300 -5.06 -2.51 -3.44
C LEU A 300 -4.18 -1.68 -2.52
N SER A 301 -4.75 -0.62 -1.97
CA SER A 301 -4.08 0.29 -1.05
C SER A 301 -4.99 0.80 0.05
N ILE A 302 -4.40 1.18 1.17
CA ILE A 302 -5.11 1.74 2.32
C ILE A 302 -5.36 3.24 2.13
N ASP A 303 -4.39 3.94 1.54
CA ASP A 303 -4.36 5.40 1.41
C ASP A 303 -4.26 6.11 2.77
N VAL A 304 -5.34 6.70 3.28
CA VAL A 304 -5.37 7.52 4.51
C VAL A 304 -5.92 6.77 5.72
N VAL A 305 -5.19 6.76 6.85
CA VAL A 305 -5.69 6.19 8.11
C VAL A 305 -6.48 7.20 8.96
N THR A 306 -6.61 8.44 8.50
CA THR A 306 -7.42 9.48 9.16
C THR A 306 -8.91 9.13 9.18
N THR A 307 -9.34 8.29 8.22
CA THR A 307 -10.76 8.04 7.92
C THR A 307 -11.10 6.55 7.92
N VAL A 308 -10.17 5.66 7.54
CA VAL A 308 -10.43 4.23 7.39
C VAL A 308 -9.42 3.37 8.17
N PRO A 309 -9.76 2.10 8.49
CA PRO A 309 -8.82 1.16 9.08
C PRO A 309 -7.57 0.92 8.21
N GLY A 310 -6.41 0.79 8.86
CA GLY A 310 -5.11 0.62 8.21
C GLY A 310 -4.77 -0.80 7.75
N ASP A 311 -5.76 -1.61 7.39
CA ASP A 311 -5.62 -3.05 7.10
C ASP A 311 -6.13 -3.46 5.70
N MET A 312 -5.51 -4.50 5.14
CA MET A 312 -5.82 -5.01 3.80
C MET A 312 -7.15 -5.78 3.72
N PHE A 313 -7.61 -6.36 4.82
CA PHE A 313 -8.87 -7.12 4.85
C PHE A 313 -10.08 -6.20 4.58
N THR A 314 -10.04 -4.99 5.13
CA THR A 314 -11.02 -3.94 4.86
C THR A 314 -11.03 -3.58 3.37
N GLN A 315 -9.86 -3.34 2.77
CA GLN A 315 -9.77 -2.99 1.34
C GLN A 315 -10.27 -4.11 0.43
N MET A 316 -9.89 -5.36 0.72
CA MET A 316 -10.37 -6.52 -0.03
C MET A 316 -11.90 -6.64 -0.01
N ARG A 317 -12.52 -6.52 1.16
CA ARG A 317 -13.98 -6.62 1.30
C ARG A 317 -14.70 -5.41 0.71
N ALA A 318 -14.14 -4.21 0.82
CA ALA A 318 -14.70 -3.00 0.24
C ALA A 318 -14.74 -3.09 -1.30
N ALA A 319 -13.63 -3.43 -1.95
CA ALA A 319 -13.60 -3.66 -3.40
C ALA A 319 -14.54 -4.77 -3.85
N PHE A 320 -14.49 -5.93 -3.16
CA PHE A 320 -15.33 -7.08 -3.49
C PHE A 320 -16.82 -6.74 -3.38
N GLY A 321 -17.22 -6.13 -2.26
CA GLY A 321 -18.60 -5.75 -1.98
C GLY A 321 -19.10 -4.68 -2.94
N ALA A 322 -18.29 -3.66 -3.22
CA ALA A 322 -18.61 -2.62 -4.19
C ALA A 322 -18.87 -3.23 -5.56
N GLU A 323 -17.93 -3.96 -6.14
CA GLU A 323 -18.12 -4.49 -7.49
C GLU A 323 -19.33 -5.41 -7.61
N ARG A 324 -19.55 -6.29 -6.61
CA ARG A 324 -20.75 -7.13 -6.53
C ARG A 324 -22.02 -6.29 -6.49
N ALA A 325 -22.06 -5.24 -5.67
CA ALA A 325 -23.21 -4.34 -5.55
C ALA A 325 -23.51 -3.62 -6.87
N ARG A 326 -22.47 -3.10 -7.55
CA ARG A 326 -22.61 -2.42 -8.84
C ARG A 326 -23.26 -3.32 -9.89
N VAL A 327 -22.65 -4.49 -10.13
CA VAL A 327 -23.15 -5.41 -11.16
C VAL A 327 -24.54 -5.93 -10.81
N ASN A 328 -24.81 -6.27 -9.54
CA ASN A 328 -26.15 -6.70 -9.13
C ASN A 328 -27.21 -5.59 -9.37
N ALA A 329 -26.87 -4.33 -9.08
CA ALA A 329 -27.77 -3.20 -9.31
C ALA A 329 -28.03 -2.95 -10.80
N ASP A 330 -27.00 -3.07 -11.64
CA ASP A 330 -27.13 -2.91 -13.09
C ASP A 330 -27.98 -4.04 -13.70
N CYS A 331 -27.74 -5.29 -13.31
CA CYS A 331 -28.55 -6.45 -13.71
C CYS A 331 -30.01 -6.29 -13.28
N TRP A 332 -30.25 -5.84 -12.05
CA TRP A 332 -31.61 -5.58 -11.55
C TRP A 332 -32.33 -4.52 -12.39
N LYS A 333 -31.69 -3.37 -12.64
CA LYS A 333 -32.25 -2.29 -13.46
C LYS A 333 -32.54 -2.73 -14.89
N ALA A 334 -31.66 -3.54 -15.48
CA ALA A 334 -31.80 -4.04 -16.84
C ALA A 334 -32.73 -5.26 -16.95
N ASN A 335 -33.24 -5.80 -15.84
CA ASN A 335 -33.99 -7.06 -15.78
C ASN A 335 -33.25 -8.22 -16.47
N MET A 336 -31.95 -8.36 -16.15
CA MET A 336 -31.06 -9.39 -16.69
C MET A 336 -30.52 -10.28 -15.55
N PRO A 337 -30.20 -11.56 -15.82
CA PRO A 337 -29.52 -12.40 -14.84
C PRO A 337 -28.14 -11.83 -14.49
N VAL A 338 -27.67 -12.12 -13.28
CA VAL A 338 -26.29 -11.86 -12.86
C VAL A 338 -25.33 -12.70 -13.73
N PRO A 339 -24.19 -12.15 -14.20
CA PRO A 339 -23.23 -12.88 -15.01
C PRO A 339 -22.72 -14.16 -14.33
N ALA A 340 -22.42 -15.18 -15.15
CA ALA A 340 -21.89 -16.45 -14.65
C ALA A 340 -20.47 -16.34 -14.06
N THR A 341 -19.74 -15.30 -14.44
CA THR A 341 -18.38 -15.03 -13.96
C THR A 341 -18.32 -13.60 -13.43
N MET A 342 -17.79 -13.45 -12.22
CA MET A 342 -17.63 -12.18 -11.53
C MET A 342 -16.31 -12.19 -10.77
N LEU A 343 -15.92 -11.04 -10.23
CA LEU A 343 -14.82 -10.91 -9.29
C LEU A 343 -14.91 -11.98 -8.18
N THR A 344 -13.80 -12.69 -7.96
CA THR A 344 -13.70 -13.78 -6.99
C THR A 344 -12.86 -13.39 -5.77
N ALA A 345 -13.05 -14.11 -4.65
CA ALA A 345 -12.21 -13.93 -3.47
C ALA A 345 -10.73 -14.23 -3.75
N ARG A 346 -10.43 -15.22 -4.62
CA ARG A 346 -9.08 -15.52 -5.09
C ARG A 346 -8.43 -14.30 -5.74
N GLN A 347 -9.11 -13.67 -6.70
CA GLN A 347 -8.58 -12.50 -7.40
C GLN A 347 -8.30 -11.35 -6.43
N MET A 348 -9.16 -11.15 -5.42
CA MET A 348 -8.89 -10.15 -4.39
C MET A 348 -7.63 -10.43 -3.59
N LEU A 349 -7.38 -11.70 -3.25
CA LEU A 349 -6.14 -12.10 -2.59
C LEU A 349 -4.91 -11.90 -3.50
N GLU A 350 -5.04 -12.19 -4.80
CA GLU A 350 -4.00 -11.90 -5.81
C GLU A 350 -3.72 -10.39 -5.91
N PHE A 351 -4.76 -9.54 -5.86
CA PHE A 351 -4.65 -8.08 -5.86
C PHE A 351 -3.91 -7.55 -4.61
N ALA A 352 -4.15 -8.17 -3.47
CA ALA A 352 -3.52 -7.83 -2.20
C ALA A 352 -2.07 -8.36 -2.03
N THR A 353 -1.62 -9.27 -2.91
CA THR A 353 -0.31 -9.95 -2.81
C THR A 353 0.49 -9.82 -4.10
N LEU A 354 0.31 -10.75 -5.05
CA LEU A 354 1.10 -10.85 -6.28
C LEU A 354 1.00 -9.59 -7.14
N ASN A 355 -0.21 -9.07 -7.40
CA ASN A 355 -0.36 -7.86 -8.18
C ASN A 355 0.06 -6.60 -7.39
N GLY A 356 -0.07 -6.62 -6.06
CA GLY A 356 0.51 -5.59 -5.21
C GLY A 356 2.03 -5.52 -5.38
N ALA A 357 2.71 -6.66 -5.38
CA ALA A 357 4.16 -6.71 -5.65
C ALA A 357 4.51 -6.25 -7.07
N HIS A 358 3.67 -6.57 -8.07
CA HIS A 358 3.82 -6.08 -9.44
C HIS A 358 3.73 -4.54 -9.51
N VAL A 359 2.68 -3.96 -8.93
CA VAL A 359 2.44 -2.51 -8.94
C VAL A 359 3.48 -1.75 -8.11
N ALA A 360 3.98 -2.34 -7.02
CA ALA A 360 5.07 -1.77 -6.22
C ALA A 360 6.46 -1.97 -6.84
N GLY A 361 6.58 -2.67 -7.99
CA GLY A 361 7.85 -2.89 -8.67
C GLY A 361 8.79 -3.88 -7.97
N VAL A 362 8.26 -4.82 -7.19
CA VAL A 362 9.02 -5.81 -6.40
C VAL A 362 8.54 -7.26 -6.62
N GLU A 363 7.84 -7.51 -7.73
CA GLU A 363 7.30 -8.84 -8.08
C GLU A 363 8.39 -9.91 -8.22
N ASP A 364 9.60 -9.56 -8.65
CA ASP A 364 10.74 -10.47 -8.70
C ASP A 364 11.25 -10.87 -7.30
N ARG A 365 10.87 -10.11 -6.26
CA ARG A 365 11.36 -10.27 -4.88
C ARG A 365 10.31 -10.87 -3.95
N THR A 366 9.03 -10.52 -4.10
CA THR A 366 7.95 -10.89 -3.16
C THR A 366 6.60 -11.08 -3.88
N GLY A 367 5.50 -11.18 -3.15
CA GLY A 367 4.13 -11.32 -3.65
C GLY A 367 3.69 -12.75 -3.99
N SER A 368 4.63 -13.71 -4.02
CA SER A 368 4.34 -15.15 -4.12
C SER A 368 5.32 -15.97 -3.30
N LEU A 369 4.91 -17.16 -2.86
CA LEU A 369 5.75 -18.14 -2.19
C LEU A 369 6.50 -18.99 -3.22
N THR A 370 7.43 -18.37 -3.92
CA THR A 370 8.21 -18.99 -5.00
C THR A 370 9.68 -19.19 -4.58
N PRO A 371 10.29 -20.37 -4.79
CA PRO A 371 11.71 -20.56 -4.54
C PRO A 371 12.58 -19.49 -5.22
N GLY A 372 13.50 -18.90 -4.47
CA GLY A 372 14.36 -17.79 -4.90
C GLY A 372 13.89 -16.41 -4.43
N LYS A 373 12.58 -16.20 -4.24
CA LYS A 373 12.02 -14.94 -3.71
C LYS A 373 12.37 -14.75 -2.23
N ARG A 374 12.23 -13.52 -1.74
CA ARG A 374 12.37 -13.17 -0.32
C ARG A 374 11.23 -13.78 0.48
N ALA A 375 11.53 -14.16 1.71
CA ALA A 375 10.55 -14.75 2.62
C ALA A 375 9.72 -13.67 3.32
N ASP A 376 8.82 -13.05 2.57
CA ASP A 376 7.78 -12.17 3.10
C ASP A 376 6.48 -12.99 3.23
N VAL A 377 6.19 -13.47 4.44
CA VAL A 377 5.18 -14.52 4.69
C VAL A 377 4.24 -14.11 5.81
N VAL A 378 2.96 -14.43 5.65
CA VAL A 378 1.94 -14.28 6.68
C VAL A 378 1.28 -15.63 6.95
N ALA A 379 1.09 -15.95 8.23
CA ALA A 379 0.24 -17.05 8.65
C ALA A 379 -1.03 -16.51 9.32
N VAL A 380 -2.19 -16.98 8.85
CA VAL A 380 -3.51 -16.61 9.36
C VAL A 380 -4.09 -17.77 10.16
N ASP A 381 -4.58 -17.50 11.37
CA ASP A 381 -5.29 -18.45 12.23
C ASP A 381 -6.63 -18.87 11.60
N ALA A 382 -6.67 -20.07 11.03
CA ALA A 382 -7.86 -20.66 10.43
C ALA A 382 -8.68 -21.52 11.41
N THR A 383 -8.28 -21.57 12.68
CA THR A 383 -9.00 -22.27 13.75
C THR A 383 -9.89 -21.33 14.58
N ALA A 384 -9.66 -20.01 14.44
CA ALA A 384 -10.46 -18.99 15.10
C ALA A 384 -11.94 -19.06 14.72
N LEU A 385 -12.82 -18.71 15.66
CA LEU A 385 -14.28 -18.84 15.53
C LEU A 385 -14.86 -18.10 14.32
N ASN A 386 -14.27 -16.97 13.94
CA ASN A 386 -14.72 -16.17 12.80
C ASN A 386 -14.25 -16.73 11.44
N VAL A 387 -13.29 -17.67 11.43
CA VAL A 387 -12.69 -18.22 10.21
C VAL A 387 -13.09 -19.69 9.98
N ALA A 388 -13.17 -20.49 11.06
CA ALA A 388 -13.48 -21.91 10.98
C ALA A 388 -14.99 -22.18 10.82
N PRO A 389 -15.38 -23.30 10.16
CA PRO A 389 -14.54 -24.21 9.39
C PRO A 389 -14.15 -23.64 8.02
N VAL A 390 -12.96 -23.97 7.52
CA VAL A 390 -12.48 -23.52 6.21
C VAL A 390 -12.95 -24.47 5.11
N HIS A 391 -13.74 -23.96 4.17
CA HIS A 391 -14.12 -24.64 2.93
C HIS A 391 -13.30 -24.18 1.73
N ASP A 392 -13.02 -22.88 1.66
CA ASP A 392 -12.20 -22.22 0.67
C ASP A 392 -11.22 -21.31 1.42
N ALA A 393 -9.93 -21.61 1.32
CA ALA A 393 -8.89 -20.89 2.06
C ALA A 393 -8.68 -19.45 1.55
N ALA A 394 -8.84 -19.21 0.24
CA ALA A 394 -8.76 -17.85 -0.29
C ALA A 394 -9.95 -17.01 0.19
N ALA A 395 -11.15 -17.58 0.21
CA ALA A 395 -12.33 -16.93 0.78
C ALA A 395 -12.19 -16.73 2.30
N ALA A 396 -11.62 -17.68 3.03
CA ALA A 396 -11.37 -17.56 4.47
C ALA A 396 -10.47 -16.36 4.79
N VAL A 397 -9.37 -16.17 4.04
CA VAL A 397 -8.49 -15.00 4.20
C VAL A 397 -9.20 -13.71 3.77
N THR A 398 -9.86 -13.71 2.61
CA THR A 398 -10.37 -12.48 1.98
C THR A 398 -11.64 -11.97 2.67
N LEU A 399 -12.56 -12.86 3.03
CA LEU A 399 -13.93 -12.51 3.41
C LEU A 399 -14.22 -12.73 4.90
N SER A 400 -13.46 -13.59 5.59
CA SER A 400 -13.74 -13.96 6.99
C SER A 400 -12.68 -13.46 7.98
N ALA A 401 -11.39 -13.54 7.62
CA ALA A 401 -10.31 -13.14 8.49
C ALA A 401 -10.23 -11.62 8.68
N ASP A 402 -9.65 -11.23 9.81
CA ASP A 402 -9.27 -9.85 10.12
C ASP A 402 -7.89 -9.80 10.82
N VAL A 403 -7.47 -8.61 11.24
CA VAL A 403 -6.16 -8.37 11.88
C VAL A 403 -5.92 -9.27 13.10
N SER A 404 -6.97 -9.65 13.84
CA SER A 404 -6.84 -10.51 15.01
C SER A 404 -6.45 -11.96 14.66
N ASN A 405 -6.67 -12.37 13.40
CA ASN A 405 -6.30 -13.70 12.92
C ASN A 405 -4.88 -13.75 12.36
N VAL A 406 -4.22 -12.61 12.14
CA VAL A 406 -2.81 -12.58 11.70
C VAL A 406 -1.95 -13.08 12.85
N ASP A 407 -1.39 -14.27 12.70
CA ASP A 407 -0.67 -14.98 13.77
C ASP A 407 0.84 -14.74 13.69
N THR A 408 1.41 -14.99 12.51
CA THR A 408 2.85 -14.88 12.26
C THR A 408 3.09 -14.01 11.04
N VAL A 409 4.06 -13.11 11.12
CA VAL A 409 4.48 -12.23 10.02
C VAL A 409 5.99 -12.25 9.92
N ILE A 410 6.48 -12.53 8.73
CA ILE A 410 7.89 -12.64 8.38
C ILE A 410 8.16 -11.66 7.25
N VAL A 411 9.22 -10.86 7.37
CA VAL A 411 9.71 -9.98 6.29
C VAL A 411 11.17 -10.35 6.07
N ASP A 412 11.54 -10.68 4.83
CA ASP A 412 12.92 -11.01 4.49
C ASP A 412 13.52 -12.17 5.31
N GLY A 413 12.65 -13.09 5.76
CA GLY A 413 12.99 -14.19 6.67
C GLY A 413 13.13 -13.82 8.15
N VAL A 414 12.91 -12.57 8.52
CA VAL A 414 12.91 -12.10 9.92
C VAL A 414 11.49 -12.07 10.45
N ILE A 415 11.28 -12.63 11.64
CA ILE A 415 9.95 -12.70 12.27
C ILE A 415 9.64 -11.37 12.95
N HIS A 416 8.59 -10.70 12.52
CA HIS A 416 8.08 -9.43 13.07
C HIS A 416 6.85 -9.62 13.96
N LYS A 417 6.10 -10.71 13.76
CA LYS A 417 4.95 -11.11 14.57
C LYS A 417 4.97 -12.62 14.78
N ARG A 418 4.67 -13.08 16.00
CA ARG A 418 4.58 -14.51 16.36
C ARG A 418 3.49 -14.68 17.41
N ASP A 419 2.70 -15.75 17.30
CA ASP A 419 1.60 -16.07 18.23
C ASP A 419 0.62 -14.90 18.42
N GLY A 420 0.34 -14.17 17.33
CA GLY A 420 -0.56 -13.02 17.33
C GLY A 420 0.03 -11.74 17.95
N ARG A 421 1.33 -11.71 18.29
CA ARG A 421 1.99 -10.56 18.95
C ARG A 421 3.19 -10.05 18.17
N LEU A 422 3.27 -8.72 18.01
CA LEU A 422 4.45 -8.08 17.42
C LEU A 422 5.68 -8.30 18.31
N VAL A 423 6.84 -8.47 17.68
CA VAL A 423 8.14 -8.61 18.35
C VAL A 423 8.68 -7.24 18.80
N ALA A 424 8.33 -6.16 18.09
CA ALA A 424 8.76 -4.81 18.40
C ALA A 424 8.14 -4.26 19.71
N ASP A 425 8.74 -3.20 20.27
CA ASP A 425 8.20 -2.47 21.42
C ASP A 425 7.00 -1.59 21.01
N VAL A 426 5.82 -2.22 20.96
CA VAL A 426 4.55 -1.57 20.61
C VAL A 426 4.17 -0.48 21.61
N ASP A 427 4.52 -0.64 22.89
CA ASP A 427 4.20 0.36 23.90
C ASP A 427 5.01 1.63 23.71
N ARG A 428 6.28 1.55 23.31
CA ARG A 428 7.07 2.71 22.90
C ARG A 428 6.48 3.39 21.67
N ALA A 429 6.19 2.63 20.61
CA ALA A 429 5.61 3.22 19.41
C ALA A 429 4.27 3.91 19.70
N ARG A 430 3.42 3.31 20.55
CA ARG A 430 2.15 3.89 20.99
C ARG A 430 2.36 5.20 21.77
N ARG A 431 3.33 5.26 22.68
CA ARG A 431 3.64 6.50 23.42
C ARG A 431 4.08 7.62 22.48
N LEU A 432 5.01 7.33 21.56
CA LEU A 432 5.53 8.32 20.62
C LEU A 432 4.42 8.92 19.73
N VAL A 433 3.55 8.08 19.18
CA VAL A 433 2.45 8.56 18.32
C VAL A 433 1.37 9.31 19.12
N GLN A 434 1.16 8.97 20.39
CA GLN A 434 0.26 9.71 21.30
C GLN A 434 0.82 11.08 21.69
N GLU A 435 2.12 11.16 21.98
CA GLU A 435 2.81 12.42 22.24
C GLU A 435 2.77 13.33 21.00
N SER A 436 2.98 12.77 19.81
CA SER A 436 2.85 13.47 18.54
C SER A 436 1.42 14.00 18.32
N ARG A 437 0.40 13.16 18.52
CA ARG A 437 -1.02 13.56 18.46
C ARG A 437 -1.29 14.75 19.39
N ASP A 438 -0.88 14.67 20.65
CA ASP A 438 -1.16 15.69 21.65
C ASP A 438 -0.50 17.03 21.29
N ARG A 439 0.73 16.99 20.78
CA ARG A 439 1.45 18.17 20.28
C ARG A 439 0.76 18.79 19.06
N LEU A 440 0.32 17.97 18.10
CA LEU A 440 -0.40 18.44 16.90
C LEU A 440 -1.73 19.08 17.24
N LEU A 441 -2.50 18.48 18.16
CA LEU A 441 -3.78 19.04 18.63
C LEU A 441 -3.56 20.38 19.34
N ALA A 442 -2.59 20.46 20.26
CA ALA A 442 -2.26 21.71 20.94
C ALA A 442 -1.81 22.81 19.95
N ALA A 443 -1.01 22.46 18.95
CA ALA A 443 -0.56 23.38 17.91
C ALA A 443 -1.73 23.87 17.03
N LYS A 444 -2.67 22.98 16.67
CA LYS A 444 -3.89 23.33 15.93
C LYS A 444 -4.76 24.31 16.73
N GLU A 445 -4.99 24.03 18.02
CA GLU A 445 -5.76 24.91 18.90
C GLU A 445 -5.12 26.30 19.02
N ALA A 446 -3.79 26.36 19.17
CA ALA A 446 -3.06 27.62 19.24
C ALA A 446 -3.16 28.43 17.93
N LYS A 447 -3.09 27.78 16.76
CA LYS A 447 -3.23 28.43 15.45
C LYS A 447 -4.64 28.97 15.23
N SER A 448 -5.68 28.27 15.69
CA SER A 448 -7.08 28.73 15.59
C SER A 448 -7.41 29.90 16.52
N ALA A 449 -6.63 30.10 17.58
CA ALA A 449 -6.82 31.17 18.56
C ALA A 449 -6.07 32.47 18.22
N ALA A 450 -5.12 32.42 17.28
CA ALA A 450 -4.34 33.55 16.77
C ALA A 450 -5.03 34.19 15.56
#